data_AF-A0A9E6AJB2-F1
#
_entry.id   AF-A0A9E6AJB2-F1
#
_cell.length_a   1.000
_cell.length_b   1.000
_cell.length_c   1.000
_cell.angle_alpha   90.00
_cell.angle_beta   90.00
_cell.angle_gamma   90.00
#
_symmetry.space_group_name_H-M   'P 1'
#
loop_
_entity.id
_entity.type
_entity.pdbx_description
1 polymer ?
#
loop_
_entity_poly.entity_id
_entity_poly.type
_entity_poly.pdbx_seq_one_letter_code
_entity_poly.pdbx_strand_id
1 'polypeptide(L)'
;MDATWLRGRAQALLVELIAALEPGARSRVTGIPLVMDPAPSEVNAFAACMDGSALMAVSDGLLIISAELAQASANDELFGTVKVDEYIGMVGGAMRAGRPIPHSPPGFYPANQRTDPRRVARHHQLYEEQVAFVLAHELGHHYLGHLPCTARAGGLPAGAVARALSNRVPLFNQPNELAADVAGTNNILRAGRARATAPLTEKGGLLTMRFFSSLRRTSAADLLLSFERSHPPPQLRVPVIQQAANAWRLTGGLGVPVPRF
;
A
#
# COMPACT_ATOMS: atom_id res chain seq x y z
N MET A 1 -11.03 -9.37 10.07
CA MET A 1 -11.06 -7.90 10.06
C MET A 1 -12.22 -7.50 9.16
N ASP A 2 -13.05 -6.55 9.57
CA ASP A 2 -14.12 -6.01 8.72
C ASP A 2 -13.67 -4.73 8.00
N ALA A 3 -14.46 -4.25 7.04
CA ALA A 3 -14.12 -3.06 6.25
C ALA A 3 -13.93 -1.80 7.11
N THR A 4 -14.70 -1.65 8.20
CA THR A 4 -14.58 -0.52 9.13
C THR A 4 -13.22 -0.51 9.81
N TRP A 5 -12.78 -1.66 10.32
CA TRP A 5 -11.47 -1.81 10.93
C TRP A 5 -10.34 -1.56 9.92
N LEU A 6 -10.45 -2.12 8.71
CA LEU A 6 -9.45 -1.96 7.66
C LEU A 6 -9.24 -0.47 7.31
N ARG A 7 -10.33 0.26 7.08
CA ARG A 7 -10.32 1.70 6.76
C ARG A 7 -9.80 2.55 7.92
N GLY A 8 -10.28 2.28 9.14
CA GLY A 8 -9.81 3.00 10.33
C GLY A 8 -8.31 2.81 10.55
N ARG A 9 -7.79 1.60 10.31
CA ARG A 9 -6.37 1.32 10.41
C ARG A 9 -5.55 2.02 9.33
N ALA A 10 -6.04 2.09 8.09
CA ALA A 10 -5.40 2.84 7.01
C ALA A 10 -5.29 4.35 7.33
N GLN A 11 -6.36 4.95 7.87
CA GLN A 11 -6.35 6.35 8.33
C GLN A 11 -5.34 6.58 9.45
N ALA A 12 -5.33 5.71 10.46
CA ALA A 12 -4.38 5.82 11.56
C ALA A 12 -2.92 5.64 11.10
N LEU A 13 -2.67 4.74 10.14
CA LEU A 13 -1.34 4.59 9.53
C LEU A 13 -0.91 5.87 8.82
N LEU A 14 -1.79 6.51 8.05
CA LEU A 14 -1.46 7.76 7.36
C LEU A 14 -0.99 8.83 8.35
N VAL A 15 -1.65 8.97 9.50
CA VAL A 15 -1.25 9.92 10.55
C VAL A 15 0.16 9.62 11.06
N GLU A 16 0.47 8.35 11.33
CA GLU A 16 1.81 7.93 11.79
C GLU A 16 2.89 8.20 10.73
N LEU A 17 2.60 7.92 9.45
CA LEU A 17 3.53 8.16 8.34
C LEU A 17 3.81 9.65 8.14
N ILE A 18 2.79 10.51 8.24
CA ILE A 18 2.95 11.97 8.17
C ILE A 18 3.77 12.47 9.37
N ALA A 19 3.49 11.96 10.57
CA ALA A 19 4.22 12.33 11.79
C ALA A 19 5.70 11.94 11.73
N ALA A 20 6.05 10.88 10.99
CA ALA A 20 7.43 10.45 10.81
C ALA A 20 8.22 11.30 9.79
N LEU A 21 7.57 12.08 8.91
CA LEU A 21 8.27 12.86 7.89
C LEU A 21 9.14 13.98 8.46
N GLU A 22 10.22 14.33 7.73
CA GLU A 22 10.97 15.56 7.98
C GLU A 22 10.07 16.80 7.87
N PRO A 23 10.35 17.91 8.58
CA PRO A 23 9.48 19.08 8.61
C PRO A 23 9.04 19.60 7.24
N GLY A 24 9.97 19.68 6.27
CA GLY A 24 9.67 20.17 4.92
C GLY A 24 8.83 19.20 4.07
N ALA A 25 8.95 17.89 4.27
CA ALA A 25 8.10 16.92 3.60
C ALA A 25 6.72 16.86 4.27
N ARG A 26 6.69 16.91 5.61
CA ARG A 26 5.47 16.94 6.43
C ARG A 26 4.58 18.12 6.05
N SER A 27 5.14 19.32 5.93
CA SER A 27 4.37 20.53 5.60
C SER A 27 3.65 20.45 4.23
N ARG A 28 4.17 19.66 3.28
CA ARG A 28 3.55 19.47 1.96
C ARG A 28 2.34 18.55 1.98
N VAL A 29 2.25 17.66 2.97
CA VAL A 29 1.24 16.58 3.02
C VAL A 29 0.29 16.66 4.20
N THR A 30 0.60 17.46 5.22
CA THR A 30 -0.31 17.71 6.34
C THR A 30 -1.64 18.26 5.81
N GLY A 31 -2.73 17.54 6.08
CA GLY A 31 -4.08 17.93 5.66
C GLY A 31 -4.52 17.35 4.32
N ILE A 32 -3.70 16.54 3.64
CA ILE A 32 -4.17 15.76 2.49
C ILE A 32 -5.20 14.73 2.99
N PRO A 33 -6.44 14.74 2.46
CA PRO A 33 -7.45 13.77 2.83
C PRO A 33 -7.16 12.40 2.22
N LEU A 34 -7.45 11.34 2.98
CA LEU A 34 -7.51 9.97 2.49
C LEU A 34 -8.96 9.58 2.20
N VAL A 35 -9.26 9.38 0.93
CA VAL A 35 -10.55 8.90 0.44
C VAL A 35 -10.54 7.38 0.42
N MET A 36 -11.61 6.78 0.94
CA MET A 36 -11.86 5.35 0.78
C MET A 36 -12.74 5.13 -0.44
N ASP A 37 -12.25 4.40 -1.43
CA ASP A 37 -13.01 4.00 -2.60
C ASP A 37 -13.71 2.65 -2.35
N PRO A 38 -15.05 2.60 -2.24
CA PRO A 38 -15.78 1.38 -1.97
C PRO A 38 -15.87 0.44 -3.20
N ALA A 39 -15.23 0.76 -4.32
CA ALA A 39 -15.29 -0.06 -5.53
C ALA A 39 -14.84 -1.51 -5.24
N PRO A 40 -15.70 -2.52 -5.51
CA PRO A 40 -15.54 -3.88 -4.99
C PRO A 40 -14.44 -4.69 -5.69
N SER A 41 -14.02 -4.27 -6.90
CA SER A 41 -13.01 -4.97 -7.70
C SER A 41 -11.71 -4.20 -7.85
N GLU A 42 -11.66 -2.92 -7.46
CA GLU A 42 -10.47 -2.10 -7.65
C GLU A 42 -9.41 -2.47 -6.61
N VAL A 43 -8.19 -2.71 -7.09
CA VAL A 43 -7.01 -2.97 -6.26
C VAL A 43 -6.01 -1.88 -6.54
N ASN A 44 -6.29 -0.71 -6.01
CA ASN A 44 -5.50 0.49 -6.28
C ASN A 44 -5.42 1.43 -5.08
N ALA A 45 -4.35 2.20 -5.07
CA ALA A 45 -4.21 3.44 -4.33
C ALA A 45 -3.56 4.46 -5.26
N PHE A 46 -3.86 5.74 -5.07
CA PHE A 46 -3.26 6.78 -5.88
C PHE A 46 -3.29 8.14 -5.18
N ALA A 47 -2.23 8.91 -5.42
CA ALA A 47 -2.15 10.32 -5.18
C ALA A 47 -2.74 11.10 -6.36
N ALA A 48 -3.57 12.11 -6.08
CA ALA A 48 -4.17 12.93 -7.13
C ALA A 48 -4.16 14.42 -6.79
N CYS A 49 -4.22 15.22 -7.86
CA CYS A 49 -4.55 16.64 -7.81
C CYS A 49 -5.88 16.88 -8.48
N MET A 50 -6.73 17.67 -7.85
CA MET A 50 -8.00 18.08 -8.44
C MET A 50 -8.36 19.49 -8.03
N ASP A 51 -8.65 20.32 -9.02
CA ASP A 51 -8.98 21.73 -8.80
C ASP A 51 -7.90 22.44 -7.95
N GLY A 52 -6.64 22.00 -8.09
CA GLY A 52 -5.49 22.49 -7.31
C GLY A 52 -5.39 21.97 -5.87
N SER A 53 -6.22 21.00 -5.47
CA SER A 53 -6.19 20.36 -4.15
C SER A 53 -5.62 18.94 -4.23
N ALA A 54 -4.71 18.63 -3.30
CA ALA A 54 -4.16 17.29 -3.14
C ALA A 54 -5.14 16.36 -2.42
N LEU A 55 -5.16 15.09 -2.84
CA LEU A 55 -5.84 14.00 -2.13
C LEU A 55 -5.08 12.68 -2.34
N MET A 56 -5.39 11.72 -1.48
CA MET A 56 -5.03 10.33 -1.67
C MET A 56 -6.32 9.50 -1.69
N ALA A 57 -6.34 8.44 -2.49
CA ALA A 57 -7.41 7.47 -2.49
C ALA A 57 -6.84 6.06 -2.27
N VAL A 58 -7.59 5.23 -1.55
CA VAL A 58 -7.31 3.80 -1.41
C VAL A 58 -8.60 3.02 -1.56
N SER A 59 -8.56 1.96 -2.36
CA SER A 59 -9.71 1.09 -2.59
C SER A 59 -9.90 0.06 -1.48
N ASP A 60 -11.15 -0.27 -1.17
CA ASP A 60 -11.50 -1.38 -0.29
C ASP A 60 -10.90 -2.69 -0.80
N GLY A 61 -10.86 -2.91 -2.11
CA GLY A 61 -10.26 -4.10 -2.69
C GLY A 61 -8.76 -4.22 -2.39
N LEU A 62 -8.00 -3.13 -2.42
CA LEU A 62 -6.60 -3.15 -1.97
C LEU A 62 -6.48 -3.50 -0.48
N LEU A 63 -7.32 -2.93 0.37
CA LEU A 63 -7.30 -3.21 1.81
C LEU A 63 -7.64 -4.68 2.10
N ILE A 64 -8.63 -5.23 1.38
CA ILE A 64 -9.03 -6.64 1.50
C ILE A 64 -7.90 -7.57 1.04
N ILE A 65 -7.30 -7.32 -0.13
CA ILE A 65 -6.17 -8.13 -0.61
C ILE A 65 -4.99 -8.05 0.36
N SER A 66 -4.70 -6.87 0.90
CA SER A 66 -3.63 -6.71 1.91
C SER A 66 -3.92 -7.56 3.15
N ALA A 67 -5.17 -7.58 3.63
CA ALA A 67 -5.56 -8.40 4.77
C ALA A 67 -5.46 -9.90 4.48
N GLU A 68 -5.94 -10.37 3.32
CA GLU A 68 -5.86 -11.78 2.94
C GLU A 68 -4.42 -12.25 2.75
N LEU A 69 -3.57 -11.44 2.10
CA LEU A 69 -2.14 -11.73 1.97
C LEU A 69 -1.42 -11.74 3.32
N ALA A 70 -1.73 -10.78 4.20
CA ALA A 70 -1.15 -10.73 5.54
C ALA A 70 -1.55 -11.95 6.37
N GLN A 71 -2.80 -12.36 6.24
CA GLN A 71 -3.34 -13.55 6.89
C GLN A 71 -2.64 -14.82 6.39
N ALA A 72 -2.45 -14.95 5.08
CA ALA A 72 -1.76 -16.06 4.45
C ALA A 72 -0.28 -16.11 4.86
N SER A 73 0.41 -14.97 4.78
CA SER A 73 1.82 -14.84 5.12
C SER A 73 2.08 -15.10 6.60
N ALA A 74 1.20 -14.65 7.51
CA ALA A 74 1.30 -14.98 8.93
C ALA A 74 1.18 -16.49 9.17
N ASN A 75 0.34 -17.18 8.39
CA ASN A 75 0.19 -18.63 8.48
C ASN A 75 1.45 -19.35 8.01
N ASP A 76 2.01 -18.90 6.88
CA ASP A 76 3.23 -19.47 6.30
C ASP A 76 4.43 -19.31 7.24
N GLU A 77 4.60 -18.13 7.83
CA GLU A 77 5.68 -17.84 8.78
C GLU A 77 5.61 -18.69 10.06
N LEU A 78 4.41 -18.98 10.57
CA LEU A 78 4.25 -19.67 11.87
C LEU A 78 4.09 -21.19 11.74
N PHE A 79 3.56 -21.68 10.62
CA PHE A 79 3.19 -23.08 10.44
C PHE A 79 3.87 -23.74 9.24
N GLY A 80 4.73 -23.03 8.52
CA GLY A 80 5.47 -23.58 7.37
C GLY A 80 4.57 -23.95 6.19
N THR A 81 3.41 -23.30 6.05
CA THR A 81 2.49 -23.49 4.93
C THR A 81 2.90 -22.69 3.69
N VAL A 82 2.12 -22.81 2.61
CA VAL A 82 2.28 -22.06 1.35
C VAL A 82 1.00 -21.29 0.96
N LYS A 83 0.26 -20.84 1.97
CA LYS A 83 -1.04 -20.17 1.85
C LYS A 83 -0.97 -18.90 1.02
N VAL A 84 0.16 -18.19 1.00
CA VAL A 84 0.32 -17.01 0.14
C VAL A 84 0.19 -17.40 -1.33
N ASP A 85 0.89 -18.46 -1.76
CA ASP A 85 0.84 -18.91 -3.15
C ASP A 85 -0.52 -19.54 -3.49
N GLU A 86 -1.10 -20.30 -2.56
CA GLU A 86 -2.47 -20.85 -2.72
C GLU A 86 -3.51 -19.73 -2.90
N TYR A 87 -3.44 -18.68 -2.08
CA TYR A 87 -4.37 -17.55 -2.15
C TYR A 87 -4.18 -16.76 -3.45
N ILE A 88 -2.94 -16.46 -3.83
CA ILE A 88 -2.61 -15.79 -5.09
C ILE A 88 -3.11 -16.59 -6.29
N GLY A 89 -2.90 -17.91 -6.31
CA GLY A 89 -3.37 -18.79 -7.36
C GLY A 89 -4.90 -18.79 -7.49
N MET A 90 -5.59 -18.84 -6.35
CA MET A 90 -7.05 -18.74 -6.29
C MET A 90 -7.56 -17.39 -6.83
N VAL A 91 -6.98 -16.27 -6.37
CA VAL A 91 -7.36 -14.93 -6.85
C VAL A 91 -7.11 -14.82 -8.34
N GLY A 92 -5.94 -15.25 -8.85
CA GLY A 92 -5.63 -15.22 -10.28
C GLY A 92 -6.67 -15.96 -11.15
N GLY A 93 -7.19 -17.08 -10.67
CA GLY A 93 -8.24 -17.83 -11.37
C GLY A 93 -9.64 -17.20 -11.28
N ALA A 94 -9.98 -16.59 -10.13
CA ALA A 94 -11.34 -16.20 -9.78
C ALA A 94 -11.65 -14.70 -9.95
N MET A 95 -10.64 -13.83 -9.95
CA MET A 95 -10.83 -12.38 -9.99
C MET A 95 -11.42 -11.95 -11.35
N ARG A 96 -12.47 -11.13 -11.32
CA ARG A 96 -13.17 -10.62 -12.51
C ARG A 96 -13.55 -9.17 -12.29
N ALA A 97 -13.50 -8.36 -13.36
CA ALA A 97 -13.88 -6.95 -13.28
C ALA A 97 -15.32 -6.78 -12.79
N GLY A 98 -15.56 -5.79 -11.92
CA GLY A 98 -16.87 -5.51 -11.33
C GLY A 98 -17.37 -6.56 -10.31
N ARG A 99 -16.56 -7.58 -10.00
CA ARG A 99 -16.88 -8.58 -8.96
C ARG A 99 -16.04 -8.33 -7.70
N PRO A 100 -16.60 -8.59 -6.51
CA PRO A 100 -15.83 -8.49 -5.27
C PRO A 100 -14.54 -9.30 -5.31
N ILE A 101 -13.50 -8.80 -4.64
CA ILE A 101 -12.26 -9.53 -4.40
C ILE A 101 -12.56 -10.90 -3.78
N PRO A 102 -12.01 -12.01 -4.32
CA PRO A 102 -12.14 -13.33 -3.73
C PRO A 102 -11.52 -13.39 -2.31
N HIS A 103 -12.31 -13.84 -1.35
CA HIS A 103 -11.85 -14.15 0.01
C HIS A 103 -11.34 -15.59 0.11
N SER A 104 -10.47 -15.85 1.07
CA SER A 104 -10.08 -17.22 1.41
C SER A 104 -11.32 -18.04 1.81
N PRO A 105 -11.58 -19.22 1.23
CA PRO A 105 -12.78 -19.99 1.51
C PRO A 105 -12.77 -20.57 2.94
N PRO A 106 -13.93 -20.99 3.47
CA PRO A 106 -13.99 -21.75 4.72
C PRO A 106 -13.06 -22.97 4.68
N GLY A 107 -12.32 -23.21 5.76
CA GLY A 107 -11.36 -24.31 5.84
C GLY A 107 -10.01 -24.04 5.15
N PHE A 108 -9.85 -22.91 4.46
CA PHE A 108 -8.56 -22.53 3.86
C PHE A 108 -7.43 -22.49 4.91
N TYR A 109 -7.76 -21.99 6.11
CA TYR A 109 -6.91 -22.09 7.29
C TYR A 109 -7.49 -23.13 8.26
N PRO A 110 -6.70 -24.12 8.72
CA PRO A 110 -7.08 -25.01 9.81
C PRO A 110 -7.56 -24.24 11.04
N ALA A 111 -8.59 -24.75 11.72
CA ALA A 111 -9.25 -24.01 12.80
C ALA A 111 -8.30 -23.62 13.95
N ASN A 112 -7.40 -24.53 14.33
CA ASN A 112 -6.38 -24.30 15.36
C ASN A 112 -5.34 -23.25 14.95
N GLN A 113 -4.98 -23.19 13.66
CA GLN A 113 -4.07 -22.17 13.13
C GLN A 113 -4.77 -20.81 13.07
N ARG A 114 -6.01 -20.78 12.60
CA ARG A 114 -6.80 -19.56 12.41
C ARG A 114 -6.94 -18.74 13.69
N THR A 115 -7.15 -19.40 14.82
CA THR A 115 -7.34 -18.74 16.13
C THR A 115 -6.07 -18.65 16.96
N ASP A 116 -4.91 -19.05 16.45
CA ASP A 116 -3.63 -18.90 17.17
C ASP A 116 -3.35 -17.39 17.39
N PRO A 117 -3.20 -16.93 18.65
CA PRO A 117 -3.03 -15.51 18.94
C PRO A 117 -1.75 -14.93 18.34
N ARG A 118 -0.68 -15.72 18.17
CA ARG A 118 0.57 -15.29 17.53
C ARG A 118 0.34 -15.02 16.05
N ARG A 119 -0.45 -15.86 15.38
CA ARG A 119 -0.86 -15.67 13.98
C ARG A 119 -1.71 -14.42 13.83
N VAL A 120 -2.69 -14.22 14.71
CA VAL A 120 -3.55 -13.02 14.68
C VAL A 120 -2.71 -11.75 14.84
N ALA A 121 -1.80 -11.71 15.81
CA ALA A 121 -0.89 -10.58 16.00
C ALA A 121 0.00 -10.33 14.77
N ARG A 122 0.58 -11.40 14.20
CA ARG A 122 1.44 -11.28 13.01
C ARG A 122 0.66 -10.87 11.76
N HIS A 123 -0.57 -11.35 11.60
CA HIS A 123 -1.49 -10.91 10.55
C HIS A 123 -1.75 -9.40 10.64
N HIS A 124 -2.04 -8.88 11.84
CA HIS A 124 -2.26 -7.45 12.02
C HIS A 124 -1.00 -6.64 11.65
N GLN A 125 0.18 -7.10 12.07
CA GLN A 125 1.43 -6.44 11.73
C GLN A 125 1.69 -6.43 10.21
N LEU A 126 1.58 -7.57 9.53
CA LEU A 126 1.80 -7.68 8.09
C LEU A 126 0.77 -6.89 7.27
N TYR A 127 -0.46 -6.77 7.76
CA TYR A 127 -1.47 -5.90 7.16
C TYR A 127 -1.04 -4.44 7.27
N GLU A 128 -0.61 -4.01 8.46
CA GLU A 128 -0.14 -2.65 8.67
C GLU A 128 1.09 -2.33 7.83
N GLU A 129 2.05 -3.25 7.70
CA GLU A 129 3.24 -3.08 6.84
C GLU A 129 2.85 -2.88 5.36
N GLN A 130 1.90 -3.65 4.83
CA GLN A 130 1.45 -3.53 3.43
C GLN A 130 0.75 -2.19 3.18
N VAL A 131 -0.24 -1.85 4.02
CA VAL A 131 -0.99 -0.61 3.87
C VAL A 131 -0.09 0.60 4.10
N ALA A 132 0.82 0.54 5.07
CA ALA A 132 1.78 1.60 5.31
C ALA A 132 2.69 1.82 4.09
N PHE A 133 3.19 0.75 3.46
CA PHE A 133 4.02 0.85 2.27
C PHE A 133 3.29 1.58 1.14
N VAL A 134 2.06 1.17 0.83
CA VAL A 134 1.28 1.80 -0.26
C VAL A 134 0.99 3.26 0.06
N LEU A 135 0.52 3.58 1.26
CA LEU A 135 0.23 4.97 1.64
C LEU A 135 1.50 5.84 1.66
N ALA A 136 2.63 5.29 2.08
CA ALA A 136 3.90 6.00 2.09
C ALA A 136 4.44 6.28 0.68
N HIS A 137 4.21 5.35 -0.26
CA HIS A 137 4.49 5.54 -1.68
C HIS A 137 3.65 6.70 -2.24
N GLU A 138 2.33 6.70 -2.02
CA GLU A 138 1.44 7.79 -2.45
C GLU A 138 1.78 9.14 -1.81
N LEU A 139 2.14 9.16 -0.52
CA LEU A 139 2.67 10.36 0.12
C LEU A 139 3.94 10.87 -0.58
N GLY A 140 4.80 9.95 -1.01
CA GLY A 140 6.00 10.22 -1.80
C GLY A 140 5.69 11.09 -3.02
N HIS A 141 4.67 10.74 -3.80
CA HIS A 141 4.26 11.54 -4.95
C HIS A 141 3.94 13.01 -4.59
N HIS A 142 3.29 13.24 -3.45
CA HIS A 142 2.97 14.59 -2.98
C HIS A 142 4.21 15.35 -2.49
N TYR A 143 4.97 14.80 -1.52
CA TYR A 143 6.07 15.57 -0.91
C TYR A 143 7.32 15.67 -1.79
N LEU A 144 7.49 14.77 -2.77
CA LEU A 144 8.56 14.89 -3.79
C LEU A 144 8.19 15.84 -4.92
N GLY A 145 6.91 16.19 -5.09
CA GLY A 145 6.47 17.11 -6.13
C GLY A 145 6.18 16.46 -7.47
N HIS A 146 5.95 15.14 -7.51
CA HIS A 146 5.52 14.43 -8.73
C HIS A 146 4.13 14.89 -9.22
N LEU A 147 3.42 15.61 -8.36
CA LEU A 147 2.10 16.17 -8.59
C LEU A 147 2.14 17.70 -8.46
N PRO A 148 1.42 18.46 -9.30
CA PRO A 148 1.47 19.92 -9.33
C PRO A 148 0.69 20.60 -8.18
N CYS A 149 0.26 19.84 -7.17
CA CYS A 149 -0.47 20.34 -6.02
C CYS A 149 0.18 19.89 -4.70
N THR A 150 -0.09 20.64 -3.65
CA THR A 150 0.23 20.28 -2.26
C THR A 150 -1.04 20.28 -1.44
N ALA A 151 -0.94 19.90 -0.16
CA ALA A 151 -2.03 20.16 0.78
C ALA A 151 -2.46 21.63 0.70
N ARG A 152 -3.78 21.87 0.62
CA ARG A 152 -4.37 23.21 0.56
C ARG A 152 -5.24 23.42 1.79
N ALA A 153 -5.09 24.56 2.46
CA ALA A 153 -6.00 24.96 3.52
C ALA A 153 -7.37 25.26 2.90
N GLY A 154 -8.42 24.55 3.32
CA GLY A 154 -9.80 24.78 2.85
C GLY A 154 -10.64 23.54 2.53
N GLY A 155 -10.08 22.34 2.58
CA GLY A 155 -10.81 21.10 2.30
C GLY A 155 -11.11 20.88 0.81
N LEU A 156 -11.68 19.72 0.48
CA LEU A 156 -12.07 19.39 -0.89
C LEU A 156 -13.45 20.00 -1.22
N PRO A 157 -13.63 20.62 -2.41
CA PRO A 157 -14.95 21.06 -2.84
C PRO A 157 -15.93 19.88 -2.97
N ALA A 158 -17.22 20.15 -2.78
CA ALA A 158 -18.26 19.13 -2.89
C ALA A 158 -18.21 18.41 -4.26
N GLY A 159 -18.24 17.08 -4.24
CA GLY A 159 -18.14 16.25 -5.44
C GLY A 159 -16.73 16.10 -6.02
N ALA A 160 -15.70 16.76 -5.47
CA ALA A 160 -14.32 16.51 -5.86
C ALA A 160 -13.97 15.04 -5.65
N VAL A 161 -14.28 14.46 -4.49
CA VAL A 161 -14.03 13.05 -4.19
C VAL A 161 -14.54 12.12 -5.29
N ALA A 162 -15.80 12.26 -5.73
CA ALA A 162 -16.36 11.43 -6.80
C ALA A 162 -15.63 11.61 -8.13
N ARG A 163 -15.22 12.86 -8.46
CA ARG A 163 -14.42 13.14 -9.65
C ARG A 163 -13.02 12.53 -9.58
N ALA A 164 -12.39 12.47 -8.40
CA ALA A 164 -11.09 11.83 -8.20
C ALA A 164 -11.14 10.36 -8.53
N LEU A 165 -12.17 9.69 -8.01
CA LEU A 165 -12.37 8.27 -8.22
C LEU A 165 -12.73 7.96 -9.68
N SER A 166 -13.37 8.90 -10.39
CA SER A 166 -13.70 8.74 -11.81
C SER A 166 -12.58 9.09 -12.79
N ASN A 167 -11.63 9.95 -12.38
CA ASN A 167 -10.54 10.40 -13.23
C ASN A 167 -9.40 9.37 -13.19
N ARG A 168 -9.04 8.85 -14.36
CA ARG A 168 -7.91 7.92 -14.49
C ARG A 168 -6.63 8.58 -13.99
N VAL A 169 -5.91 7.86 -13.14
CA VAL A 169 -4.63 8.26 -12.53
C VAL A 169 -3.67 8.77 -13.60
N PRO A 170 -2.97 9.91 -13.38
CA PRO A 170 -1.91 10.33 -14.28
C PRO A 170 -0.90 9.20 -14.45
N LEU A 171 -0.46 8.94 -15.69
CA LEU A 171 0.69 8.07 -15.91
C LEU A 171 1.91 8.78 -15.31
N PHE A 172 2.39 8.30 -14.16
CA PHE A 172 3.64 8.78 -13.62
C PHE A 172 4.79 8.30 -14.49
N ASN A 173 5.82 9.13 -14.64
CA ASN A 173 7.05 8.66 -15.27
C ASN A 173 7.70 7.61 -14.36
N GLN A 174 8.28 6.57 -14.96
CA GLN A 174 8.88 5.45 -14.23
C GLN A 174 9.95 5.89 -13.18
N PRO A 175 10.75 6.94 -13.42
CA PRO A 175 11.64 7.48 -12.38
C PRO A 175 10.92 7.97 -11.12
N ASN A 176 9.81 8.70 -11.26
CA ASN A 176 9.01 9.22 -10.15
C ASN A 176 8.45 8.07 -9.28
N GLU A 177 8.03 6.99 -9.92
CA GLU A 177 7.54 5.78 -9.24
C GLU A 177 8.62 5.10 -8.38
N LEU A 178 9.84 4.97 -8.91
CA LEU A 178 10.97 4.42 -8.15
C LEU A 178 11.41 5.37 -7.03
N ALA A 179 11.37 6.68 -7.27
CA ALA A 179 11.63 7.69 -6.24
C ALA A 179 10.60 7.60 -5.11
N ALA A 180 9.33 7.41 -5.43
CA ALA A 180 8.25 7.18 -4.46
C ALA A 180 8.44 5.86 -3.68
N ASP A 181 8.95 4.80 -4.30
CA ASP A 181 9.31 3.55 -3.59
C ASP A 181 10.44 3.75 -2.57
N VAL A 182 11.51 4.46 -2.94
CA VAL A 182 12.61 4.75 -2.01
C VAL A 182 12.10 5.61 -0.86
N ALA A 183 11.36 6.67 -1.17
CA ALA A 183 10.88 7.62 -0.18
C ALA A 183 9.83 6.98 0.74
N GLY A 184 8.92 6.18 0.19
CA GLY A 184 7.96 5.37 0.93
C GLY A 184 8.64 4.37 1.85
N THR A 185 9.65 3.65 1.37
CA THR A 185 10.44 2.71 2.19
C THR A 185 11.15 3.41 3.35
N ASN A 186 11.79 4.56 3.10
CA ASN A 186 12.42 5.34 4.18
C ASN A 186 11.38 5.84 5.20
N ASN A 187 10.21 6.27 4.73
CA ASN A 187 9.12 6.74 5.58
C ASN A 187 8.61 5.62 6.49
N ILE A 188 8.25 4.45 5.95
CA ILE A 188 7.74 3.34 6.77
C ILE A 188 8.76 2.88 7.81
N LEU A 189 10.05 2.84 7.47
CA LEU A 189 11.09 2.42 8.41
C LEU A 189 11.29 3.45 9.53
N ARG A 190 11.19 4.73 9.20
CA ARG A 190 11.23 5.80 10.19
C ARG A 190 10.01 5.79 11.11
N ALA A 191 8.80 5.65 10.55
CA ALA A 191 7.58 5.49 11.32
C ALA A 191 7.67 4.24 12.21
N GLY A 192 8.14 3.12 11.65
CA GLY A 192 8.36 1.87 12.36
C GLY A 192 9.34 1.99 13.53
N ARG A 193 10.42 2.75 13.38
CA ARG A 193 11.38 3.04 14.46
C ARG A 193 10.77 3.86 15.59
N ALA A 194 9.82 4.74 15.29
CA ALA A 194 9.15 5.59 16.27
C ALA A 194 8.01 4.88 17.02
N ARG A 195 7.61 3.67 16.59
CA ARG A 195 6.52 2.92 17.21
C ARG A 195 6.93 2.27 18.52
N ALA A 196 6.02 2.33 19.50
CA ALA A 196 6.09 1.50 20.70
C ALA A 196 5.54 0.07 20.46
N THR A 197 4.76 -0.11 19.38
CA THR A 197 4.21 -1.40 18.94
C THR A 197 5.15 -2.08 17.95
N ALA A 198 4.68 -3.18 17.34
CA ALA A 198 5.46 -3.90 16.34
C ALA A 198 5.95 -2.97 15.20
N PRO A 199 7.22 -3.12 14.78
CA PRO A 199 7.82 -2.23 13.80
C PRO A 199 7.17 -2.39 12.44
N LEU A 200 7.15 -1.29 11.68
CA LEU A 200 6.88 -1.31 10.25
C LEU A 200 8.18 -1.61 9.50
N THR A 201 8.10 -2.50 8.52
CA THR A 201 9.24 -2.91 7.69
C THR A 201 8.84 -2.98 6.22
N GLU A 202 9.84 -3.07 5.34
CA GLU A 202 9.65 -3.24 3.89
C GLU A 202 8.99 -4.57 3.51
N LYS A 203 8.85 -5.52 4.46
CA LYS A 203 8.22 -6.82 4.21
C LYS A 203 6.81 -6.68 3.64
N GLY A 204 6.04 -5.69 4.09
CA GLY A 204 4.72 -5.40 3.53
C GLY A 204 4.78 -5.06 2.05
N GLY A 205 5.64 -4.12 1.67
CA GLY A 205 5.85 -3.77 0.26
C GLY A 205 6.31 -4.96 -0.59
N LEU A 206 7.20 -5.80 -0.06
CA LEU A 206 7.65 -7.02 -0.74
C LEU A 206 6.52 -8.06 -0.92
N LEU A 207 5.64 -8.20 0.07
CA LEU A 207 4.46 -9.05 -0.03
C LEU A 207 3.48 -8.54 -1.09
N THR A 208 3.25 -7.23 -1.15
CA THR A 208 2.45 -6.58 -2.21
C THR A 208 3.07 -6.81 -3.60
N MET A 209 4.39 -6.67 -3.74
CA MET A 209 5.09 -6.95 -5.00
C MET A 209 5.00 -8.42 -5.43
N ARG A 210 5.05 -9.36 -4.48
CA ARG A 210 4.87 -10.80 -4.76
C ARG A 210 3.49 -11.09 -5.34
N PHE A 211 2.45 -10.46 -4.80
CA PHE A 211 1.08 -10.58 -5.31
C PHE A 211 0.97 -10.11 -6.76
N PHE A 212 1.38 -8.87 -7.05
CA PHE A 212 1.32 -8.33 -8.40
C PHE A 212 2.19 -9.11 -9.38
N SER A 213 3.40 -9.52 -8.99
CA SER A 213 4.30 -10.33 -9.83
C SER A 213 3.67 -11.67 -10.23
N SER A 214 2.87 -12.24 -9.33
CA SER A 214 2.25 -13.55 -9.55
C SER A 214 0.96 -13.46 -10.35
N LEU A 215 0.14 -12.42 -10.14
CA LEU A 215 -1.04 -12.18 -10.98
C LEU A 215 -0.67 -11.96 -12.45
N ARG A 216 0.46 -11.29 -12.73
CA ARG A 216 0.96 -11.11 -14.12
C ARG A 216 1.12 -12.43 -14.86
N ARG A 217 1.55 -13.47 -14.15
CA ARG A 217 1.80 -14.80 -14.71
C ARG A 217 0.52 -15.60 -14.94
N THR A 218 -0.59 -15.24 -14.28
CA THR A 218 -1.86 -15.99 -14.32
C THR A 218 -2.96 -15.35 -15.20
N SER A 219 -2.65 -14.25 -15.90
CA SER A 219 -3.52 -13.60 -16.90
C SER A 219 -4.82 -12.95 -16.40
N ALA A 220 -4.85 -12.45 -15.16
CA ALA A 220 -5.93 -11.57 -14.65
C ALA A 220 -5.85 -10.13 -15.26
N ALA A 221 -5.71 -10.05 -16.59
CA ALA A 221 -5.18 -8.92 -17.33
C ALA A 221 -5.98 -7.61 -17.11
N ASP A 222 -7.31 -7.65 -17.12
CA ASP A 222 -8.12 -6.42 -17.08
C ASP A 222 -8.04 -5.64 -15.75
N LEU A 223 -7.74 -6.33 -14.65
CA LEU A 223 -7.63 -5.73 -13.31
C LEU A 223 -6.19 -5.35 -12.94
N LEU A 224 -5.21 -6.07 -13.47
CA LEU A 224 -3.79 -5.67 -13.45
C LEU A 224 -3.55 -4.41 -14.27
N LEU A 225 -4.28 -4.25 -15.38
CA LEU A 225 -4.07 -3.16 -16.32
C LEU A 225 -4.21 -1.77 -15.69
N SER A 226 -4.98 -1.54 -14.61
CA SER A 226 -5.03 -0.22 -13.98
C SER A 226 -3.76 0.09 -13.16
N PHE A 227 -3.30 -0.86 -12.34
CA PHE A 227 -2.07 -0.72 -11.55
C PHE A 227 -0.80 -0.72 -12.42
N GLU A 228 -0.72 -1.62 -13.40
CA GLU A 228 0.43 -1.73 -14.31
C GLU A 228 0.52 -0.60 -15.34
N ARG A 229 -0.59 0.08 -15.62
CA ARG A 229 -0.54 1.28 -16.47
C ARG A 229 0.20 2.41 -15.75
N SER A 230 0.06 2.54 -14.43
CA SER A 230 0.66 3.66 -13.70
C SER A 230 1.96 3.33 -12.95
N HIS A 231 2.25 2.04 -12.67
CA HIS A 231 3.42 1.65 -11.86
C HIS A 231 4.42 0.75 -12.61
N PRO A 232 5.72 0.81 -12.28
CA PRO A 232 6.72 -0.12 -12.81
C PRO A 232 6.42 -1.56 -12.43
N PRO A 233 6.83 -2.54 -13.24
CA PRO A 233 6.67 -3.94 -12.91
C PRO A 233 7.38 -4.29 -11.59
N PRO A 234 6.83 -5.21 -10.77
CA PRO A 234 7.42 -5.60 -9.49
C PRO A 234 8.89 -6.03 -9.57
N GLN A 235 9.33 -6.60 -10.71
CA GLN A 235 10.71 -7.00 -10.95
C GLN A 235 11.71 -5.83 -10.88
N LEU A 236 11.27 -4.60 -11.17
CA LEU A 236 12.07 -3.39 -11.04
C LEU A 236 11.95 -2.77 -9.64
N ARG A 237 10.77 -2.83 -9.03
CA ARG A 237 10.49 -2.22 -7.72
C ARG A 237 11.11 -2.98 -6.56
N VAL A 238 11.11 -4.32 -6.59
CA VAL A 238 11.63 -5.17 -5.50
C VAL A 238 13.09 -4.84 -5.15
N PRO A 239 14.04 -4.80 -6.12
CA PRO A 239 15.41 -4.40 -5.82
C PRO A 239 15.51 -3.00 -5.20
N VAL A 240 14.71 -2.04 -5.68
CA VAL A 240 14.70 -0.66 -5.17
C VAL A 240 14.24 -0.61 -3.72
N ILE A 241 13.14 -1.29 -3.38
CA ILE A 241 12.63 -1.39 -2.01
C ILE A 241 13.67 -2.02 -1.08
N GLN A 242 14.28 -3.13 -1.50
CA GLN A 242 15.31 -3.81 -0.71
C GLN A 242 16.56 -2.94 -0.51
N GLN A 243 17.02 -2.28 -1.57
CA GLN A 243 18.18 -1.38 -1.51
C GLN A 243 17.93 -0.19 -0.60
N ALA A 244 16.75 0.44 -0.70
CA ALA A 244 16.36 1.55 0.18
C ALA A 244 16.34 1.11 1.65
N ALA A 245 15.75 -0.06 1.95
CA ALA A 245 15.71 -0.59 3.30
C ALA A 245 17.10 -0.94 3.84
N ASN A 246 17.95 -1.55 3.02
CA ASN A 246 19.33 -1.87 3.39
C ASN A 246 20.15 -0.60 3.64
N ALA A 247 20.06 0.40 2.77
CA ALA A 247 20.72 1.68 2.95
C ALA A 247 20.24 2.42 4.20
N TRP A 248 18.94 2.39 4.51
CA TRP A 248 18.40 2.95 5.74
C TRP A 248 19.03 2.30 6.98
N ARG A 249 19.15 0.97 7.00
CA ARG A 249 19.82 0.25 8.10
C ARG A 249 21.30 0.60 8.19
N LEU A 250 22.02 0.61 7.06
CA LEU A 250 23.46 0.90 7.01
C LEU A 250 23.80 2.33 7.45
N THR A 251 22.89 3.28 7.23
CA THR A 251 23.07 4.69 7.57
C THR A 251 22.51 5.06 8.95
N GLY A 252 22.12 4.07 9.78
CA GLY A 252 21.56 4.34 11.12
C GLY A 252 20.20 5.03 11.10
N GLY A 253 19.48 4.94 9.99
CA GLY A 253 18.12 5.45 9.80
C GLY A 253 17.98 6.75 8.99
N LEU A 254 19.04 7.19 8.31
CA LEU A 254 19.00 8.36 7.42
C LEU A 254 18.34 8.02 6.07
N GLY A 255 18.59 6.82 5.54
CA GLY A 255 18.08 6.38 4.24
C GLY A 255 18.89 6.92 3.06
N VAL A 256 18.45 6.62 1.83
CA VAL A 256 19.01 7.20 0.61
C VAL A 256 18.34 8.54 0.31
N PRO A 257 19.09 9.63 0.04
CA PRO A 257 18.51 10.86 -0.47
C PRO A 257 17.81 10.62 -1.80
N VAL A 258 16.54 11.03 -1.90
CA VAL A 258 15.78 10.97 -3.15
C VAL A 258 15.86 12.34 -3.82
N PRO A 259 16.37 12.45 -5.06
CA PRO A 259 16.36 13.70 -5.79
C PRO A 259 14.94 14.22 -5.98
N ARG A 260 14.76 15.53 -5.87
CA ARG A 260 13.50 16.21 -6.22
C ARG A 260 13.64 16.70 -7.65
N PHE A 261 12.69 16.31 -8.51
CA PHE A 261 12.64 16.72 -9.91
C PHE A 261 11.44 17.63 -10.13
#